data_AF-A0A662PV65-F1
#
_entry.id   AF-A0A662PV65-F1
#
_cell.length_a   1.000
_cell.length_b   1.000
_cell.length_c   1.000
_cell.angle_alpha   90.00
_cell.angle_beta   90.00
_cell.angle_gamma   90.00
#
_symmetry.space_group_name_H-M   'P 1'
#
loop_
_entity.id
_entity.type
_entity.pdbx_description
1 polymer ?
#
loop_
_entity_poly.entity_id
_entity_poly.type
_entity_poly.pdbx_seq_one_letter_code
_entity_poly.pdbx_strand_id
1 'polypeptide(L)'
;MDLEKLALKWALKNAVDHDGRAMLGPVISKILGERPELRSEIRSVRHAAEQAVERVNRMSLEEQRRLLEEVAPELLEVRRVEEKKLPPLPEAERGKVVTRLPPEPSGYMHIGHAMSGFLNYLYARMYEGRLWLRFEDTDPRKVKLEYYESFRRGYRWLGIEWDHEKNNSDDMELFYDYAEKLIR
;
A
#
# COMPACT_ATOMS: atom_id res chain seq x y z
N MET A 1 -24.23 26.98 -2.61
CA MET A 1 -24.06 26.67 -1.17
C MET A 1 -23.26 27.80 -0.55
N ASP A 2 -23.75 28.32 0.57
CA ASP A 2 -23.11 29.37 1.35
C ASP A 2 -21.74 28.90 1.90
N LEU A 3 -20.76 29.80 2.02
CA LEU A 3 -19.41 29.49 2.53
C LEU A 3 -19.49 28.90 3.94
N GLU A 4 -20.40 29.40 4.76
CA GLU A 4 -20.63 28.91 6.12
C GLU A 4 -21.14 27.47 6.12
N LYS A 5 -22.09 27.14 5.22
CA LYS A 5 -22.59 25.77 5.06
C LYS A 5 -21.49 24.83 4.57
N LEU A 6 -20.62 25.30 3.69
CA LEU A 6 -19.49 24.53 3.18
C LEU A 6 -18.43 24.26 4.26
N ALA A 7 -18.14 25.27 5.08
CA ALA A 7 -17.27 25.14 6.23
C ALA A 7 -17.84 24.15 7.27
N LEU A 8 -19.14 24.26 7.58
CA LEU A 8 -19.83 23.36 8.49
C LEU A 8 -19.80 21.91 7.99
N LYS A 9 -20.13 21.68 6.71
CA LYS A 9 -20.08 20.35 6.07
C LYS A 9 -18.72 19.69 6.27
N TRP A 10 -17.64 20.38 5.91
CA TRP A 10 -16.29 19.80 5.98
C TRP A 10 -15.75 19.70 7.41
N ALA A 11 -16.14 20.60 8.32
CA ALA A 11 -15.83 20.50 9.75
C ALA A 11 -16.49 19.27 10.38
N LEU A 12 -17.78 19.04 10.11
CA LEU A 12 -18.51 17.85 10.58
C LEU A 12 -17.89 16.56 10.07
N LYS A 13 -17.62 16.47 8.76
CA LYS A 13 -16.96 15.29 8.17
C LYS A 13 -15.59 15.03 8.80
N ASN A 14 -14.79 16.08 8.97
CA ASN A 14 -13.48 15.93 9.59
C ASN A 14 -13.59 15.49 11.06
N ALA A 15 -14.53 16.02 11.85
CA ALA A 15 -14.71 15.56 13.22
C ALA A 15 -15.15 14.09 13.30
N VAL A 16 -16.10 13.68 12.46
CA VAL A 16 -16.59 12.29 12.42
C VAL A 16 -15.49 11.30 12.02
N ASP A 17 -14.60 11.68 11.10
CA ASP A 17 -13.46 10.85 10.68
C ASP A 17 -12.32 10.79 11.72
N HIS A 18 -12.32 11.69 12.72
CA HIS A 18 -11.27 11.86 13.71
C HIS A 18 -11.83 11.90 15.14
N ASP A 19 -12.69 10.94 15.47
CA ASP A 19 -13.18 10.68 16.83
C ASP A 19 -13.73 11.93 17.57
N GLY A 20 -14.44 12.78 16.83
CA GLY A 20 -15.13 13.95 17.38
C GLY A 20 -14.36 15.27 17.29
N ARG A 21 -13.16 15.27 16.70
CA ARG A 21 -12.29 16.45 16.66
C ARG A 21 -12.04 16.98 15.25
N ALA A 22 -12.65 18.11 14.92
CA ALA A 22 -12.36 18.88 13.72
C ALA A 22 -11.05 19.67 13.85
N MET A 23 -10.29 19.73 12.76
CA MET A 23 -9.04 20.46 12.60
C MET A 23 -9.15 21.48 11.47
N LEU A 24 -8.69 22.71 11.73
CA LEU A 24 -8.82 23.82 10.79
C LEU A 24 -8.12 23.58 9.44
N GLY A 25 -6.88 23.11 9.45
CA GLY A 25 -6.08 22.91 8.22
C GLY A 25 -6.73 21.95 7.21
N PRO A 26 -7.12 20.73 7.62
CA PRO A 26 -7.86 19.80 6.78
C PRO A 26 -9.17 20.36 6.24
N VAL A 27 -9.93 21.09 7.06
CA VAL A 27 -11.20 21.71 6.66
C VAL A 27 -11.00 22.75 5.56
N ILE A 28 -10.06 23.69 5.74
CA ILE A 28 -9.70 24.67 4.69
C ILE A 28 -9.27 23.97 3.41
N SER A 29 -8.43 22.93 3.51
CA SER A 29 -7.94 22.18 2.35
C SER A 29 -9.08 21.54 1.55
N LYS A 30 -10.09 21.00 2.24
CA LYS A 30 -11.28 20.41 1.59
C LYS A 30 -12.18 21.46 0.95
N ILE A 31 -12.41 22.59 1.62
CA ILE A 31 -13.18 23.72 1.05
C ILE A 31 -12.55 24.18 -0.27
N LEU A 32 -11.23 24.41 -0.29
CA LEU A 32 -10.51 24.86 -1.49
C LEU A 32 -10.37 23.77 -2.57
N GLY A 33 -10.46 22.50 -2.18
CA GLY A 33 -10.48 21.38 -3.12
C GLY A 33 -11.83 21.26 -3.85
N GLU A 34 -12.93 21.53 -3.14
CA GLU A 34 -14.27 21.54 -3.74
C GLU A 34 -14.57 22.83 -4.49
N ARG A 35 -14.04 23.97 -4.02
CA ARG A 35 -14.21 25.30 -4.61
C ARG A 35 -12.88 26.03 -4.78
N PRO A 36 -12.13 25.72 -5.85
CA PRO A 36 -10.83 26.34 -6.12
C PRO A 36 -10.89 27.87 -6.29
N GLU A 37 -12.03 28.43 -6.71
CA GLU A 37 -12.27 29.85 -6.90
C GLU A 37 -12.14 30.65 -5.59
N LEU A 38 -12.37 30.04 -4.42
CA LEU A 38 -12.29 30.69 -3.12
C LEU A 38 -10.84 30.97 -2.66
N ARG A 39 -9.82 30.59 -3.45
CA ARG A 39 -8.41 30.86 -3.16
C ARG A 39 -8.10 32.36 -3.08
N SER A 40 -8.81 33.19 -3.85
CA SER A 40 -8.70 34.65 -3.79
C SER A 40 -9.26 35.24 -2.48
N GLU A 41 -10.15 34.51 -1.80
CA GLU A 41 -10.87 34.94 -0.60
C GLU A 41 -10.44 34.14 0.64
N ILE A 42 -9.16 33.75 0.71
CA ILE A 42 -8.63 32.86 1.74
C ILE A 42 -8.91 33.33 3.18
N ARG A 43 -8.97 34.65 3.41
CA ARG A 43 -9.28 35.22 4.73
C ARG A 43 -10.70 34.88 5.17
N SER A 44 -11.67 35.00 4.26
CA SER A 44 -13.07 34.65 4.49
C SER A 44 -13.22 33.15 4.72
N VAL A 45 -12.54 32.33 3.90
CA VAL A 45 -12.52 30.87 4.05
C VAL A 45 -11.98 30.46 5.42
N ARG A 46 -10.86 31.06 5.85
CA ARG A 46 -10.25 30.80 7.15
C ARG A 46 -11.20 31.14 8.29
N HIS A 47 -11.84 32.30 8.23
CA HIS A 47 -12.78 32.75 9.25
C HIS A 47 -13.99 31.81 9.37
N ALA A 48 -14.62 31.46 8.24
CA ALA A 48 -15.75 30.52 8.23
C ALA A 48 -15.34 29.12 8.73
N ALA A 49 -14.16 28.64 8.36
CA ALA A 49 -13.63 27.36 8.82
C ALA A 49 -13.32 27.37 10.33
N GLU A 50 -12.79 28.47 10.87
CA GLU A 50 -12.55 28.64 12.32
C GLU A 50 -13.85 28.55 13.11
N GLN A 51 -14.87 29.31 12.70
CA GLN A 51 -16.19 29.27 13.34
C GLN A 51 -16.85 27.89 13.26
N ALA A 52 -16.77 27.24 12.10
CA ALA A 52 -17.31 25.90 11.91
C ALA A 52 -16.60 24.87 12.79
N VAL A 53 -15.26 24.89 12.83
CA VAL A 53 -14.47 23.97 13.67
C VAL A 53 -14.75 24.18 15.15
N GLU A 54 -14.80 25.42 15.60
CA GLU A 54 -15.13 25.73 17.00
C GLU A 54 -16.53 25.24 17.36
N ARG A 55 -17.52 25.50 16.50
CA ARG A 55 -18.89 25.04 16.69
C ARG A 55 -18.97 23.51 16.74
N VAL A 56 -18.33 22.81 15.81
CA VAL A 56 -18.37 21.34 15.72
C VAL A 56 -17.68 20.69 16.91
N ASN A 57 -16.53 21.23 17.34
CA ASN A 57 -15.78 20.69 18.49
C ASN A 57 -16.48 20.88 19.85
N ARG A 58 -17.55 21.68 19.91
CA ARG A 58 -18.41 21.81 21.10
C ARG A 58 -19.55 20.78 21.13
N MET A 59 -19.77 20.04 20.04
CA MET A 59 -20.81 19.01 19.92
C MET A 59 -20.26 17.63 20.32
N SER A 60 -21.13 16.75 20.82
CA SER A 60 -20.82 15.32 20.98
C SER A 60 -20.67 14.62 19.63
N LEU A 61 -19.97 13.49 19.59
CA LEU A 61 -19.81 12.70 18.36
C LEU A 61 -21.15 12.23 17.79
N GLU A 62 -22.13 11.87 18.65
CA GLU A 62 -23.48 11.54 18.18
C GLU A 62 -24.18 12.72 17.51
N GLU A 63 -24.08 13.93 18.07
CA GLU A 63 -24.65 15.14 17.48
C GLU A 63 -23.98 15.51 16.16
N GLN A 64 -22.65 15.39 16.08
CA GLN A 64 -21.89 15.63 14.86
C GLN A 64 -22.32 14.67 13.74
N ARG A 65 -22.48 13.38 14.05
CA ARG A 65 -22.94 12.37 13.08
C ARG A 65 -24.35 12.66 12.58
N ARG A 66 -25.28 12.95 13.49
CA ARG A 66 -26.68 13.32 13.15
C ARG A 66 -26.74 14.56 12.25
N LEU A 67 -25.95 15.59 12.58
CA LEU A 67 -25.93 16.82 11.80
C LEU A 67 -25.24 16.62 10.45
N LEU A 68 -24.21 15.78 10.38
CA LEU A 68 -23.59 15.41 9.10
C LEU A 68 -24.57 14.65 8.21
N GLU A 69 -25.39 13.76 8.79
CA GLU A 69 -26.45 13.04 8.08
C GLU A 69 -27.50 13.98 7.47
N GLU A 70 -27.84 15.05 8.18
CA GLU A 70 -28.80 16.05 7.73
C GLU A 70 -28.20 16.99 6.65
N VAL A 71 -26.94 17.39 6.81
CA VAL A 71 -26.29 18.40 5.96
C VAL A 71 -25.66 17.81 4.69
N ALA A 72 -25.08 16.62 4.80
CA ALA A 72 -24.34 15.96 3.72
C ALA A 72 -24.33 14.43 3.94
N PRO A 73 -25.48 13.74 3.78
CA PRO A 73 -25.59 12.30 3.98
C PRO A 73 -24.63 11.51 3.09
N GLU A 74 -24.29 12.03 1.90
CA GLU A 74 -23.33 11.42 0.97
C GLU A 74 -21.90 11.32 1.53
N LEU A 75 -21.56 12.09 2.57
CA LEU A 75 -20.24 12.05 3.23
C LEU A 75 -20.17 11.03 4.38
N LEU A 76 -21.30 10.50 4.83
CA LEU A 76 -21.37 9.38 5.77
C LEU A 76 -21.20 8.03 5.09
N GLU A 77 -21.47 7.95 3.78
CA GLU A 77 -21.07 6.78 3.01
C GLU A 77 -19.55 6.69 3.06
N VAL A 78 -19.06 5.70 3.82
CA VAL A 78 -17.68 5.26 3.75
C VAL A 78 -17.49 4.91 2.28
N ARG A 79 -16.77 5.77 1.54
CA ARG A 79 -16.19 5.38 0.25
C ARG A 79 -15.45 4.10 0.56
N ARG A 80 -16.03 2.95 0.20
CA ARG A 80 -15.32 1.69 0.15
C ARG A 80 -14.14 2.01 -0.73
N VAL A 81 -12.96 2.13 -0.14
CA VAL A 81 -11.73 2.07 -0.90
C VAL A 81 -11.83 0.70 -1.52
N GLU A 82 -12.22 0.64 -2.80
CA GLU A 82 -12.22 -0.62 -3.53
C GLU A 82 -10.84 -1.21 -3.31
N GLU A 83 -10.79 -2.41 -2.73
CA GLU A 83 -9.53 -3.12 -2.55
C GLU A 83 -8.87 -3.17 -3.92
N LYS A 84 -7.76 -2.45 -4.05
CA LYS A 84 -6.93 -2.55 -5.25
C LYS A 84 -6.34 -3.94 -5.26
N LYS A 85 -7.00 -4.85 -5.97
CA LYS A 85 -6.51 -6.19 -6.20
C LYS A 85 -5.39 -6.13 -7.24
N LEU A 86 -4.45 -7.08 -7.14
CA LEU A 86 -3.46 -7.27 -8.18
C LEU A 86 -4.17 -7.63 -9.50
N PRO A 87 -3.71 -7.08 -10.65
CA PRO A 87 -4.26 -7.48 -11.94
C PRO A 87 -4.03 -8.98 -12.17
N PRO A 88 -4.93 -9.69 -12.87
CA PRO A 88 -4.71 -11.09 -13.16
C PRO A 88 -3.50 -11.27 -14.08
N LEU A 89 -2.72 -12.33 -13.85
CA LEU A 89 -1.69 -12.79 -14.76
C LEU A 89 -2.34 -13.39 -16.02
N PRO A 90 -1.81 -13.11 -17.23
CA PRO A 90 -2.33 -13.70 -18.46
C PRO A 90 -2.10 -15.22 -18.44
N GLU A 91 -3.10 -15.98 -18.91
CA GLU A 91 -3.04 -17.45 -19.04
C GLU A 91 -2.77 -18.20 -17.73
N ALA A 92 -2.91 -17.53 -16.59
CA ALA A 92 -2.63 -18.15 -15.30
C ALA A 92 -3.74 -19.11 -14.89
N GLU A 93 -3.33 -20.38 -14.71
CA GLU A 93 -4.19 -21.42 -14.18
C GLU A 93 -3.96 -21.57 -12.66
N ARG A 94 -5.06 -21.64 -11.91
CA ARG A 94 -5.03 -21.90 -10.46
C ARG A 94 -4.32 -23.23 -10.17
N GLY A 95 -3.44 -23.24 -9.18
CA GLY A 95 -2.60 -24.39 -8.82
C GLY A 95 -1.34 -24.56 -9.68
N LYS A 96 -1.21 -23.87 -10.82
CA LYS A 96 -0.07 -24.02 -11.74
C LYS A 96 0.92 -22.85 -11.72
N VAL A 97 0.54 -21.70 -11.17
CA VAL A 97 1.43 -20.54 -11.08
C VAL A 97 2.62 -20.86 -10.18
N VAL A 98 3.84 -20.59 -10.67
CA VAL A 98 5.07 -20.69 -9.88
C VAL A 98 5.81 -19.36 -9.97
N THR A 99 5.96 -18.70 -8.83
CA THR A 99 6.75 -17.46 -8.70
C THR A 99 8.04 -17.73 -7.94
N ARG A 100 8.95 -16.75 -7.91
CA ARG A 100 10.25 -16.89 -7.24
C ARG A 100 10.69 -15.60 -6.56
N LEU A 101 11.44 -15.75 -5.47
CA LEU A 101 12.27 -14.75 -4.83
C LEU A 101 13.70 -15.01 -5.32
N PRO A 102 14.29 -14.15 -6.17
CA PRO A 102 15.62 -14.37 -6.73
C PRO A 102 16.69 -13.44 -6.12
N PRO A 103 17.01 -13.50 -4.82
CA PRO A 103 18.05 -12.63 -4.27
C PRO A 103 19.45 -13.09 -4.69
N GLU A 104 20.30 -12.14 -5.10
CA GLU A 104 21.74 -12.34 -5.11
C GLU A 104 22.24 -12.20 -3.65
N PRO A 105 22.90 -13.22 -3.06
CA PRO A 105 23.37 -13.15 -1.69
C PRO A 105 24.70 -12.38 -1.61
N SER A 106 24.70 -11.14 -2.11
CA SER A 106 25.85 -10.21 -2.18
C SER A 106 25.76 -9.05 -1.18
N GLY A 107 24.63 -8.92 -0.48
CA GLY A 107 24.38 -7.90 0.54
C GLY A 107 23.18 -8.24 1.42
N TYR A 108 22.91 -7.42 2.43
CA TYR A 108 21.75 -7.62 3.30
C TYR A 108 20.44 -7.28 2.60
N MET A 109 19.35 -7.96 3.00
CA MET A 109 18.01 -7.65 2.55
C MET A 109 17.63 -6.19 2.89
N HIS A 110 16.87 -5.55 2.00
CA HIS A 110 16.41 -4.17 2.15
C HIS A 110 15.00 -4.01 1.55
N ILE A 111 14.40 -2.83 1.69
CA ILE A 111 12.99 -2.58 1.29
C ILE A 111 12.67 -2.93 -0.17
N GLY A 112 13.63 -2.73 -1.09
CA GLY A 112 13.45 -3.15 -2.50
C GLY A 112 13.18 -4.65 -2.67
N HIS A 113 13.87 -5.50 -1.89
CA HIS A 113 13.65 -6.94 -1.87
C HIS A 113 12.31 -7.30 -1.23
N ALA A 114 11.91 -6.56 -0.19
CA ALA A 114 10.60 -6.75 0.43
C ALA A 114 9.47 -6.48 -0.57
N MET A 115 9.56 -5.39 -1.34
CA MET A 115 8.54 -5.03 -2.35
C MET A 115 8.41 -6.10 -3.44
N SER A 116 9.51 -6.51 -4.06
CA SER A 116 9.48 -7.52 -5.13
C SER A 116 9.06 -8.89 -4.58
N GLY A 117 9.51 -9.23 -3.38
CA GLY A 117 9.14 -10.49 -2.73
C GLY A 117 7.66 -10.56 -2.37
N PHE A 118 7.10 -9.48 -1.83
CA PHE A 118 5.67 -9.41 -1.50
C PHE A 118 4.79 -9.59 -2.73
N LEU A 119 5.17 -8.99 -3.86
CA LEU A 119 4.43 -9.15 -5.12
C LEU A 119 4.42 -10.61 -5.61
N ASN A 120 5.59 -11.28 -5.61
CA ASN A 120 5.69 -12.68 -6.00
C ASN A 120 4.91 -13.61 -5.05
N TYR A 121 4.97 -13.33 -3.76
CA TYR A 121 4.22 -14.05 -2.74
C TYR A 121 2.71 -13.90 -2.93
N LEU A 122 2.21 -12.67 -3.12
CA LEU A 122 0.79 -12.41 -3.34
C LEU A 122 0.27 -13.11 -4.59
N TYR A 123 1.02 -13.11 -5.70
CA TYR A 123 0.61 -13.85 -6.89
C TYR A 123 0.58 -15.37 -6.67
N ALA A 124 1.58 -15.95 -5.98
CA ALA A 124 1.53 -17.37 -5.62
C ALA A 124 0.26 -17.67 -4.80
N ARG A 125 -0.07 -16.85 -3.80
CA ARG A 125 -1.26 -17.09 -2.96
C ARG A 125 -2.58 -16.83 -3.71
N MET A 126 -2.66 -15.79 -4.53
CA MET A 126 -3.84 -15.46 -5.36
C MET A 126 -4.25 -16.63 -6.27
N TYR A 127 -3.26 -17.36 -6.79
CA TYR A 127 -3.47 -18.46 -7.72
C TYR A 127 -3.32 -19.85 -7.09
N GLU A 128 -3.20 -19.98 -5.77
CA GLU A 128 -2.91 -21.25 -5.09
C GLU A 128 -1.68 -21.97 -5.68
N GLY A 129 -0.72 -21.16 -6.14
CA GLY A 129 0.51 -21.59 -6.75
C GLY A 129 1.62 -21.86 -5.74
N ARG A 130 2.85 -21.93 -6.25
CA ARG A 130 4.07 -22.17 -5.45
C ARG A 130 5.04 -21.00 -5.52
N LEU A 131 5.77 -20.78 -4.45
CA LEU A 131 6.82 -19.78 -4.32
C LEU A 131 8.17 -20.45 -4.07
N TRP A 132 9.16 -20.13 -4.91
CA TRP A 132 10.54 -20.56 -4.72
C TRP A 132 11.37 -19.45 -4.08
N LEU A 133 12.22 -19.77 -3.11
CA LEU A 133 13.39 -18.95 -2.76
C LEU A 133 14.59 -19.49 -3.54
N ARG A 134 15.04 -18.75 -4.55
CA ARG A 134 16.11 -19.20 -5.45
C ARG A 134 17.29 -18.23 -5.41
N PHE A 135 18.36 -18.59 -4.73
CA PHE A 135 19.53 -17.71 -4.62
C PHE A 135 20.29 -17.62 -5.95
N GLU A 136 20.53 -16.40 -6.41
CA GLU A 136 21.33 -16.12 -7.61
C GLU A 136 22.80 -15.96 -7.24
N ASP A 137 23.48 -17.08 -6.96
CA ASP A 137 24.78 -17.12 -6.28
C ASP A 137 25.97 -17.51 -7.18
N THR A 138 25.89 -17.17 -8.47
CA THR A 138 26.88 -17.60 -9.46
C THR A 138 28.16 -16.73 -9.52
N ASP A 139 28.23 -15.60 -8.79
CA ASP A 139 29.48 -14.82 -8.63
C ASP A 139 30.15 -15.15 -7.29
N PRO A 140 31.15 -16.07 -7.26
CA PRO A 140 31.75 -16.54 -6.02
C PRO A 140 32.48 -15.44 -5.23
N ARG A 141 32.76 -14.28 -5.84
CA ARG A 141 33.49 -13.17 -5.19
C ARG A 141 32.60 -12.31 -4.32
N LYS A 142 31.29 -12.35 -4.55
CA LYS A 142 30.31 -11.49 -3.87
C LYS A 142 29.51 -12.22 -2.81
N VAL A 143 29.40 -13.54 -2.93
CA VAL A 143 28.52 -14.34 -2.08
C VAL A 143 29.10 -14.56 -0.69
N LYS A 144 28.26 -14.43 0.33
CA LYS A 144 28.61 -14.78 1.72
C LYS A 144 27.44 -15.45 2.43
N LEU A 145 27.73 -16.45 3.26
CA LEU A 145 26.73 -17.21 4.01
C LEU A 145 25.81 -16.31 4.86
N GLU A 146 26.33 -15.22 5.42
CA GLU A 146 25.53 -14.27 6.21
C GLU A 146 24.38 -13.62 5.43
N TYR A 147 24.55 -13.43 4.11
CA TYR A 147 23.54 -12.78 3.27
C TYR A 147 22.39 -13.73 2.96
N TYR A 148 22.64 -15.04 2.79
CA TYR A 148 21.58 -16.03 2.68
C TYR A 148 20.66 -16.00 3.90
N GLU A 149 21.27 -16.01 5.09
CA GLU A 149 20.54 -15.94 6.36
C GLU A 149 19.80 -14.61 6.54
N SER A 150 20.36 -13.50 6.04
CA SER A 150 19.67 -12.20 6.02
C SER A 150 18.36 -12.26 5.24
N PHE A 151 18.38 -12.83 4.03
CA PHE A 151 17.18 -12.98 3.20
C PHE A 151 16.17 -13.95 3.82
N ARG A 152 16.61 -15.12 4.30
CA ARG A 152 15.70 -16.09 4.95
C ARG A 152 14.98 -15.47 6.14
N ARG A 153 15.71 -14.75 7.02
CA ARG A 153 15.11 -14.07 8.17
C ARG A 153 14.20 -12.91 7.76
N GLY A 154 14.64 -12.09 6.80
CA GLY A 154 13.88 -10.93 6.37
C GLY A 154 12.55 -11.30 5.71
N TYR A 155 12.52 -12.34 4.86
CA TYR A 155 11.27 -12.84 4.28
C TYR A 155 10.33 -13.45 5.33
N ARG A 156 10.84 -14.29 6.25
CA ARG A 156 10.03 -14.83 7.35
C ARG A 156 9.47 -13.73 8.26
N TRP A 157 10.27 -12.69 8.55
CA TRP A 157 9.82 -11.54 9.33
C TRP A 157 8.66 -10.80 8.65
N LEU A 158 8.63 -10.75 7.31
CA LEU A 158 7.52 -10.20 6.53
C LEU A 158 6.31 -11.15 6.41
N GLY A 159 6.37 -12.35 6.99
CA GLY A 159 5.34 -13.39 6.82
C GLY A 159 5.36 -14.06 5.44
N ILE A 160 6.46 -13.92 4.69
CA ILE A 160 6.64 -14.57 3.39
C ILE A 160 7.27 -15.94 3.62
N GLU A 161 6.45 -16.97 3.49
CA GLU A 161 6.87 -18.38 3.48
C GLU A 161 6.96 -18.91 2.03
N TRP A 162 8.03 -19.66 1.74
CA TRP A 162 8.29 -20.28 0.45
C TRP A 162 8.19 -21.81 0.52
N ASP A 163 7.81 -22.43 -0.60
CA ASP A 163 7.57 -23.88 -0.68
C ASP A 163 8.84 -24.67 -1.01
N HIS A 164 9.76 -24.04 -1.73
CA HIS A 164 11.01 -24.66 -2.18
C HIS A 164 12.17 -23.67 -2.10
N GLU A 165 13.35 -24.19 -1.79
CA GLU A 165 14.59 -23.42 -1.75
C GLU A 165 15.66 -24.10 -2.61
N LYS A 166 16.42 -23.30 -3.38
CA LYS A 166 17.51 -23.81 -4.23
C LYS A 166 18.54 -22.72 -4.53
N ASN A 167 19.78 -23.11 -4.80
CA ASN A 167 20.81 -22.20 -5.29
C ASN A 167 21.03 -22.39 -6.80
N ASN A 168 21.41 -21.32 -7.50
CA ASN A 168 21.83 -21.44 -8.90
C ASN A 168 23.15 -22.19 -9.02
N SER A 169 24.04 -22.07 -8.04
CA SER A 169 25.30 -22.81 -8.00
C SER A 169 25.13 -24.33 -7.98
N ASP A 170 23.99 -24.85 -7.50
CA ASP A 170 23.66 -26.29 -7.57
C ASP A 170 23.37 -26.76 -9.01
N ASP A 171 23.04 -25.84 -9.92
CA ASP A 171 22.67 -26.11 -11.32
C ASP A 171 23.82 -25.86 -12.32
N MET A 172 25.07 -25.70 -11.85
CA MET A 172 26.20 -25.37 -12.74
C MET A 172 26.45 -26.42 -13.82
N GLU A 173 26.33 -27.71 -13.51
CA GLU A 173 26.43 -28.79 -14.52
C GLU A 173 25.31 -28.69 -15.54
N LEU A 174 24.07 -28.44 -15.10
CA LEU A 174 22.92 -28.23 -15.98
C LEU A 174 23.14 -27.04 -16.91
N PHE A 175 23.66 -25.93 -16.40
CA PHE A 175 23.97 -24.75 -17.21
C PHE A 175 25.05 -25.04 -18.25
N TYR A 176 26.07 -25.81 -17.88
CA TYR A 176 27.13 -26.23 -18.79
C TYR A 176 26.60 -27.09 -19.94
N ASP A 177 25.77 -28.10 -19.62
CA ASP A 177 25.13 -28.96 -20.63
C ASP A 177 24.29 -28.17 -21.64
N TYR A 178 23.56 -27.17 -21.18
CA TYR A 178 22.82 -26.27 -22.07
C TYR A 178 23.74 -25.38 -22.89
N ALA A 179 24.85 -24.90 -22.34
CA ALA A 179 25.84 -24.13 -23.09
C ALA A 179 26.45 -24.96 -24.23
N GLU A 180 26.79 -26.24 -23.99
CA GLU A 180 27.27 -27.12 -25.06
C GLU A 180 26.24 -27.32 -26.17
N LYS A 181 24.97 -27.51 -25.81
CA LYS A 181 23.87 -27.66 -26.79
C LYS A 181 23.66 -26.42 -27.65
N LEU A 182 23.90 -25.23 -27.10
CA LEU A 182 23.76 -23.96 -27.83
C LEU A 182 24.93 -23.69 -28.78
N ILE A 183 26.11 -24.26 -28.51
CA ILE A 183 27.30 -24.11 -29.37
C ILE A 183 27.25 -25.06 -30.56
N ARG A 184 26.63 -26.23 -30.39
CA ARG A 184 26.45 -27.24 -31.46
C ARG A 184 25.34 -26.84 -32.42
#